data_AF-A0A951AEE4-F1
#
_entry.id   AF-A0A951AEE4-F1
#
_cell.length_a   1.000
_cell.length_b   1.000
_cell.length_c   1.000
_cell.angle_alpha   90.00
_cell.angle_beta   90.00
_cell.angle_gamma   90.00
#
_symmetry.space_group_name_H-M   'P 1'
#
loop_
_entity.id
_entity.type
_entity.pdbx_description
1 polymer ?
#
loop_
_entity_poly.entity_id
_entity_poly.type
_entity_poly.pdbx_seq_one_letter_code
_entity_poly.pdbx_strand_id
1 'polypeptide(L)'
;GVSENVLSRGNSINEFAENDEWDALQEELEATQNEVKSSMQTHRDQDLVILVSVGGWIRGTQVVSAAVLQNYDERAAKVLRQPALVSFIQSKLKDVSPEMQNDPLVKDVSSQLPEVEKLVSFPPGKAPTADDVKKVNEAVGKIMGQIQAKDAK
;
A
#
# COMPACT_ATOMS: atom_id res chain seq x y z
N GLY A 1 -9.93 19.12 -2.82
CA GLY A 1 -8.86 18.31 -3.45
C GLY A 1 -9.31 16.87 -3.57
N VAL A 2 -8.59 15.99 -4.28
CA VAL A 2 -8.97 14.56 -4.49
C VAL A 2 -9.50 13.90 -3.21
N SER A 3 -8.84 14.17 -2.08
CA SER A 3 -9.19 13.62 -0.77
C SER A 3 -10.61 13.96 -0.28
N GLU A 4 -11.11 15.18 -0.48
CA GLU A 4 -12.46 15.60 -0.04
C GLU A 4 -13.57 14.97 -0.88
N ASN A 5 -13.39 14.92 -2.21
CA ASN A 5 -14.38 14.35 -3.12
C ASN A 5 -14.44 12.82 -3.00
N VAL A 6 -13.30 12.14 -2.80
CA VAL A 6 -13.26 10.69 -2.61
C VAL A 6 -13.86 10.27 -1.27
N LEU A 7 -13.63 11.04 -0.20
CA LEU A 7 -14.26 10.80 1.10
C LEU A 7 -15.78 10.98 1.05
N SER A 8 -16.28 11.99 0.32
CA SER A 8 -17.72 12.21 0.15
C SER A 8 -18.39 11.07 -0.62
N ARG A 9 -17.76 10.50 -1.66
CA ARG A 9 -18.30 9.38 -2.45
C ARG A 9 -18.18 8.03 -1.74
N GLY A 10 -17.15 7.86 -0.91
CA GLY A 10 -16.99 6.66 -0.07
C GLY A 10 -18.17 6.42 0.88
N ASN A 11 -18.81 7.48 1.37
CA ASN A 11 -20.03 7.38 2.17
C ASN A 11 -21.22 6.84 1.35
N SER A 12 -21.39 7.31 0.11
CA SER A 12 -22.45 6.85 -0.80
C SER A 12 -22.28 5.40 -1.24
N ILE A 13 -21.03 4.95 -1.47
CA ILE A 13 -20.73 3.54 -1.80
C ILE A 13 -21.18 2.60 -0.67
N ASN A 14 -20.94 2.98 0.58
CA ASN A 14 -21.33 2.16 1.72
C ASN A 14 -22.86 2.14 1.90
N GLU A 15 -23.52 3.27 1.66
CA GLU A 15 -24.98 3.40 1.72
C GLU A 15 -25.69 2.58 0.63
N PHE A 16 -25.18 2.58 -0.61
CA PHE A 16 -25.73 1.75 -1.70
C PHE A 16 -25.50 0.26 -1.47
N ALA A 17 -24.35 -0.12 -0.90
CA ALA A 17 -24.09 -1.51 -0.52
C ALA A 17 -24.99 -2.00 0.63
N GLU A 18 -25.32 -1.13 1.59
CA GLU A 18 -26.22 -1.44 2.70
C GLU A 18 -27.69 -1.57 2.27
N ASN A 19 -28.07 -0.90 1.18
CA ASN A 19 -29.45 -0.89 0.66
C ASN A 19 -29.69 -1.87 -0.52
N ASP A 20 -28.74 -2.75 -0.83
CA ASP A 20 -28.79 -3.69 -1.97
C ASP A 20 -28.97 -3.00 -3.36
N GLU A 21 -28.54 -1.74 -3.49
CA GLU A 21 -28.69 -0.94 -4.70
C GLU A 21 -27.51 -1.17 -5.68
N TRP A 22 -27.39 -2.39 -6.19
CA TRP A 22 -26.21 -2.86 -6.94
C TRP A 22 -25.91 -2.08 -8.22
N ASP A 23 -26.94 -1.65 -8.96
CA ASP A 23 -26.76 -0.85 -10.18
C ASP A 23 -26.22 0.55 -9.84
N ALA A 24 -26.76 1.18 -8.79
CA ALA A 24 -26.30 2.48 -8.29
C ALA A 24 -24.89 2.40 -7.68
N LEU A 25 -24.60 1.30 -6.98
CA LEU A 25 -23.26 1.01 -6.46
C LEU A 25 -22.24 0.88 -7.60
N GLN A 26 -22.58 0.16 -8.68
CA GLN A 26 -21.68 0.02 -9.83
C GLN A 26 -21.45 1.37 -10.49
N GLU A 27 -22.50 2.17 -10.71
CA GLU A 27 -22.38 3.50 -11.31
C GLU A 27 -21.53 4.44 -10.43
N GLU A 28 -21.72 4.42 -9.11
CA GLU A 28 -20.94 5.23 -8.18
C GLU A 28 -19.46 4.77 -8.11
N LEU A 29 -19.20 3.46 -8.22
CA LEU A 29 -17.83 2.93 -8.32
C LEU A 29 -17.14 3.35 -9.62
N GLU A 30 -17.83 3.29 -10.75
CA GLU A 30 -17.32 3.75 -12.05
C GLU A 30 -17.09 5.27 -12.06
N ALA A 31 -18.02 6.04 -11.50
CA ALA A 31 -17.89 7.49 -11.35
C ALA A 31 -16.72 7.85 -10.43
N THR A 32 -16.57 7.14 -9.30
CA THR A 32 -15.44 7.30 -8.39
C THR A 32 -14.12 6.97 -9.09
N GLN A 33 -14.06 5.87 -9.84
CA GLN A 33 -12.87 5.49 -10.59
C GLN A 33 -12.50 6.55 -11.65
N ASN A 34 -13.49 7.06 -12.40
CA ASN A 34 -13.29 8.08 -13.42
C ASN A 34 -12.90 9.42 -12.82
N GLU A 35 -13.48 9.80 -11.69
CA GLU A 35 -13.13 11.03 -11.00
C GLU A 35 -11.74 10.95 -10.39
N VAL A 36 -11.37 9.84 -9.74
CA VAL A 36 -10.00 9.55 -9.31
C VAL A 36 -9.03 9.67 -10.49
N LYS A 37 -9.36 9.08 -11.64
CA LYS A 37 -8.52 9.15 -12.85
C LYS A 37 -8.41 10.56 -13.42
N SER A 38 -9.50 11.34 -13.43
CA SER A 38 -9.53 12.72 -13.91
C SER A 38 -8.81 13.66 -12.97
N SER A 39 -8.97 13.44 -11.67
CA SER A 39 -8.31 14.17 -10.61
C SER A 39 -6.88 13.67 -10.38
N MET A 40 -6.36 12.75 -11.20
CA MET A 40 -4.96 12.30 -11.20
C MET A 40 -4.11 13.03 -12.26
N GLN A 41 -4.63 14.10 -12.85
CA GLN A 41 -3.96 14.82 -13.95
C GLN A 41 -2.93 15.87 -13.50
N THR A 42 -2.88 16.26 -12.22
CA THR A 42 -1.87 17.21 -11.73
C THR A 42 -0.68 16.51 -11.08
N HIS A 43 0.46 17.19 -10.99
CA HIS A 43 1.65 16.64 -10.33
C HIS A 43 1.42 16.32 -8.83
N ARG A 44 0.58 17.10 -8.13
CA ARG A 44 0.19 16.79 -6.74
C ARG A 44 -0.55 15.47 -6.62
N ASP A 45 -1.30 15.10 -7.66
CA ASP A 45 -2.06 13.86 -7.66
C ASP A 45 -1.16 12.66 -7.99
N GLN A 46 -0.05 12.87 -8.73
CA GLN A 46 0.99 11.86 -8.91
C GLN A 46 1.70 11.51 -7.60
N ASP A 47 2.00 12.51 -6.75
CA ASP A 47 2.54 12.26 -5.41
C ASP A 47 1.59 11.39 -4.59
N LEU A 48 0.29 11.74 -4.57
CA LEU A 48 -0.73 10.98 -3.87
C LEU A 48 -0.86 9.55 -4.40
N VAL A 49 -0.84 9.36 -5.73
CA VAL A 49 -0.85 8.02 -6.35
C VAL A 49 0.33 7.18 -5.87
N ILE A 50 1.52 7.77 -5.86
CA ILE A 50 2.74 7.09 -5.41
C ILE A 50 2.59 6.68 -3.95
N LEU A 51 2.23 7.63 -3.07
CA LEU A 51 2.12 7.37 -1.63
C LEU A 51 1.03 6.35 -1.29
N VAL A 52 -0.13 6.42 -1.94
CA VAL A 52 -1.21 5.43 -1.79
C VAL A 52 -0.76 4.05 -2.29
N SER A 53 -0.06 3.99 -3.43
CA SER A 53 0.47 2.73 -3.95
C SER A 53 1.50 2.09 -3.02
N VAL A 54 2.38 2.91 -2.43
CA VAL A 54 3.37 2.48 -1.43
C VAL A 54 2.65 1.95 -0.19
N GLY A 55 1.70 2.70 0.37
CA GLY A 55 0.93 2.30 1.54
C GLY A 55 0.14 1.00 1.30
N GLY A 56 -0.48 0.87 0.13
CA GLY A 56 -1.19 -0.33 -0.30
C GLY A 56 -0.27 -1.55 -0.38
N TRP A 57 0.93 -1.40 -0.92
CA TRP A 57 1.90 -2.50 -0.97
C TRP A 57 2.40 -2.91 0.41
N ILE A 58 2.72 -1.96 1.29
CA ILE A 58 3.17 -2.24 2.67
C ILE A 58 2.07 -3.00 3.42
N ARG A 59 0.82 -2.50 3.36
CA ARG A 59 -0.32 -3.14 4.02
C ARG A 59 -0.62 -4.51 3.43
N GLY A 60 -0.61 -4.65 2.10
CA GLY A 60 -0.80 -5.92 1.41
C GLY A 60 0.25 -6.95 1.83
N THR A 61 1.52 -6.54 1.89
CA THR A 61 2.62 -7.41 2.36
C THR A 61 2.43 -7.81 3.82
N GLN A 62 1.96 -6.91 4.69
CA GLN A 62 1.64 -7.22 6.09
C GLN A 62 0.54 -8.28 6.20
N VAL A 63 -0.55 -8.11 5.44
CA VAL A 63 -1.69 -9.04 5.46
C VAL A 63 -1.30 -10.41 4.91
N VAL A 64 -0.61 -10.45 3.77
CA VAL A 64 -0.16 -11.70 3.15
C VAL A 64 0.84 -12.44 4.04
N SER A 65 1.84 -11.74 4.58
CA SER A 65 2.83 -12.38 5.47
C SER A 65 2.18 -12.89 6.77
N ALA A 66 1.19 -12.18 7.34
CA ALA A 66 0.43 -12.66 8.48
C ALA A 66 -0.38 -13.92 8.14
N ALA A 67 -1.05 -13.95 7.00
CA ALA A 67 -1.82 -15.10 6.54
C ALA A 67 -0.91 -16.33 6.31
N VAL A 68 0.27 -16.13 5.73
CA VAL A 68 1.29 -17.18 5.58
C VAL A 68 1.77 -17.69 6.94
N LEU A 69 1.94 -16.83 7.94
CA LEU A 69 2.40 -17.25 9.28
C LEU A 69 1.37 -18.07 10.06
N GLN A 70 0.08 -17.79 9.88
CA GLN A 70 -0.98 -18.52 10.60
C GLN A 70 -0.96 -20.02 10.29
N ASN A 71 -0.72 -20.37 9.02
CA ASN A 71 -0.54 -21.74 8.57
C ASN A 71 0.57 -21.77 7.53
N TYR A 72 1.82 -21.91 7.99
CA TYR A 72 2.99 -21.84 7.11
C TYR A 72 2.87 -22.82 5.94
N ASP A 73 2.81 -22.25 4.73
CA ASP A 73 2.83 -22.96 3.46
C ASP A 73 3.92 -22.37 2.56
N GLU A 74 4.85 -23.21 2.12
CA GLU A 74 5.98 -22.80 1.30
C GLU A 74 5.57 -22.21 -0.05
N ARG A 75 4.44 -22.63 -0.62
CA ARG A 75 3.97 -22.12 -1.92
C ARG A 75 3.45 -20.70 -1.77
N ALA A 76 2.68 -20.44 -0.72
CA ALA A 76 2.20 -19.12 -0.36
C ALA A 76 3.37 -18.19 0.03
N ALA A 77 4.34 -18.70 0.80
CA ALA A 77 5.51 -17.93 1.24
C ALA A 77 6.37 -17.43 0.06
N LYS A 78 6.44 -18.17 -1.06
CA LYS A 78 7.16 -17.74 -2.27
C LYS A 78 6.61 -16.45 -2.89
N VAL A 79 5.33 -16.13 -2.67
CA VAL A 79 4.69 -14.90 -3.19
C VAL A 79 5.31 -13.64 -2.58
N LEU A 80 5.93 -13.75 -1.40
CA LEU A 80 6.62 -12.63 -0.74
C LEU A 80 7.90 -12.21 -1.48
N ARG A 81 8.38 -12.98 -2.47
CA ARG A 81 9.60 -12.66 -3.22
C ARG A 81 9.39 -11.50 -4.21
N GLN A 82 9.51 -10.26 -3.73
CA GLN A 82 9.20 -9.08 -4.54
C GLN A 82 10.31 -8.01 -4.58
N PRO A 83 11.62 -8.37 -4.69
CA PRO A 83 12.70 -7.38 -4.59
C PRO A 83 12.63 -6.29 -5.67
N ALA A 84 12.26 -6.65 -6.90
CA ALA A 84 12.10 -5.70 -8.00
C ALA A 84 10.98 -4.68 -7.73
N LEU A 85 9.89 -5.10 -7.08
CA LEU A 85 8.80 -4.20 -6.73
C LEU A 85 9.22 -3.23 -5.62
N VAL A 86 9.97 -3.69 -4.60
CA VAL A 86 10.48 -2.78 -3.56
C VAL A 86 11.46 -1.76 -4.15
N SER A 87 12.32 -2.19 -5.07
CA SER A 87 13.23 -1.29 -5.79
C SER A 87 12.46 -0.24 -6.61
N PHE A 88 11.40 -0.66 -7.31
CA PHE A 88 10.52 0.25 -8.03
C PHE A 88 9.81 1.24 -7.09
N ILE A 89 9.27 0.77 -5.97
CA ILE A 89 8.65 1.62 -4.93
C ILE A 89 9.65 2.64 -4.41
N GLN A 90 10.89 2.24 -4.10
CA GLN A 90 11.94 3.15 -3.69
C GLN A 90 12.27 4.20 -4.77
N SER A 91 12.29 3.82 -6.05
CA SER A 91 12.47 4.81 -7.13
C SER A 91 11.31 5.80 -7.21
N LYS A 92 10.06 5.33 -7.06
CA LYS A 92 8.89 6.19 -7.12
C LYS A 92 8.80 7.15 -5.93
N LEU A 93 9.22 6.72 -4.74
CA LEU A 93 9.34 7.63 -3.59
C LEU A 93 10.40 8.72 -3.77
N LYS A 94 11.38 8.53 -4.67
CA LYS A 94 12.32 9.60 -5.06
C LYS A 94 11.76 10.54 -6.13
N ASP A 95 10.70 10.12 -6.82
CA ASP A 95 10.02 10.90 -7.86
C ASP A 95 8.94 11.84 -7.28
N VAL A 96 8.53 11.67 -6.02
CA VAL A 96 7.55 12.57 -5.37
C VAL A 96 8.10 13.99 -5.21
N SER A 97 7.24 14.99 -5.05
CA SER A 97 7.66 16.38 -4.89
C SER A 97 8.62 16.59 -3.69
N PRO A 98 9.50 17.63 -3.74
CA PRO A 98 10.40 17.95 -2.63
C PRO A 98 9.68 18.22 -1.30
N GLU A 99 8.45 18.73 -1.35
CA GLU A 99 7.61 18.92 -0.17
C GLU A 99 7.31 17.57 0.49
N MET A 100 6.82 16.59 -0.30
CA MET A 100 6.54 15.24 0.18
C MET A 100 7.81 14.48 0.59
N GLN A 101 8.91 14.61 -0.16
CA GLN A 101 10.19 14.02 0.23
C GLN A 101 10.70 14.57 1.57
N ASN A 102 10.30 15.78 1.95
CA ASN A 102 10.68 16.38 3.22
C ASN A 102 9.77 16.04 4.39
N ASP A 103 8.58 15.48 4.12
CA ASP A 103 7.68 14.98 5.15
C ASP A 103 8.37 13.92 6.03
N PRO A 104 8.33 14.05 7.37
CA PRO A 104 9.01 13.12 8.27
C PRO A 104 8.60 11.67 8.10
N LEU A 105 7.31 11.38 7.83
CA LEU A 105 6.84 10.02 7.62
C LEU A 105 7.37 9.45 6.31
N VAL A 106 7.34 10.23 5.22
CA VAL A 106 7.85 9.79 3.92
C VAL A 106 9.34 9.49 3.99
N LYS A 107 10.13 10.32 4.69
CA LYS A 107 11.56 10.07 4.95
C LYS A 107 11.79 8.78 5.72
N ASP A 108 11.03 8.58 6.79
CA ASP A 108 11.21 7.43 7.66
C ASP A 108 10.82 6.12 6.96
N VAL A 109 9.70 6.09 6.23
CA VAL A 109 9.30 4.97 5.36
C VAL A 109 10.39 4.69 4.32
N SER A 110 10.85 5.73 3.61
CA SER A 110 11.89 5.59 2.57
C SER A 110 13.20 5.02 3.12
N SER A 111 13.56 5.36 4.36
CA SER A 111 14.78 4.87 5.01
C SER A 111 14.71 3.39 5.42
N GLN A 112 13.50 2.85 5.63
CA GLN A 112 13.27 1.47 6.08
C GLN A 112 13.07 0.49 4.91
N LEU A 113 12.61 0.96 3.75
CA LEU A 113 12.39 0.12 2.56
C LEU A 113 13.60 -0.70 2.09
N PRO A 114 14.86 -0.21 2.17
CA PRO A 114 16.03 -1.03 1.81
C PRO A 114 16.18 -2.29 2.67
N GLU A 115 15.74 -2.26 3.92
CA GLU A 115 15.78 -3.44 4.78
C GLU A 115 14.65 -4.42 4.42
N VAL A 116 13.46 -3.90 4.13
CA VAL A 116 12.34 -4.72 3.63
C VAL A 116 12.74 -5.39 2.31
N GLU A 117 13.41 -4.69 1.41
CA GLU A 117 13.92 -5.24 0.13
C GLU A 117 14.81 -6.46 0.36
N LYS A 118 15.74 -6.40 1.32
CA LYS A 118 16.60 -7.55 1.66
C LYS A 118 15.79 -8.73 2.16
N LEU A 119 14.81 -8.49 3.01
CA LEU A 119 13.96 -9.55 3.57
C LEU A 119 13.12 -10.27 2.51
N VAL A 120 12.66 -9.54 1.49
CA VAL A 120 11.92 -10.12 0.35
C VAL A 120 12.82 -10.58 -0.80
N SER A 121 14.14 -10.42 -0.67
CA SER A 121 15.12 -10.82 -1.67
C SER A 121 15.73 -12.17 -1.30
N PHE A 122 15.17 -13.23 -1.87
CA PHE A 122 15.69 -14.59 -1.73
C PHE A 122 15.74 -15.31 -3.09
N PRO A 123 16.50 -16.42 -3.21
CA PRO A 123 16.71 -17.08 -4.50
C PRO A 123 15.40 -17.50 -5.18
N PRO A 124 15.28 -17.37 -6.52
CA PRO A 124 14.15 -17.88 -7.27
C PRO A 124 13.89 -19.37 -6.97
N GLY A 125 12.62 -19.76 -6.86
CA GLY A 125 12.22 -21.15 -6.61
C GLY A 125 12.36 -21.62 -5.16
N LYS A 126 13.08 -20.88 -4.29
CA LYS A 126 13.15 -21.16 -2.85
C LYS A 126 12.07 -20.41 -2.09
N ALA A 127 11.51 -21.05 -1.07
CA ALA A 127 10.62 -20.40 -0.11
C ALA A 127 11.44 -19.78 1.04
N PRO A 128 11.01 -18.63 1.58
CA PRO A 128 11.56 -18.11 2.82
C PRO A 128 11.07 -18.97 4.00
N THR A 129 11.86 -19.08 5.08
CA THR A 129 11.45 -19.84 6.27
C THR A 129 10.34 -19.12 7.03
N ALA A 130 9.65 -19.80 7.95
CA ALA A 130 8.65 -19.16 8.80
C ALA A 130 9.24 -17.96 9.59
N ASP A 131 10.48 -18.08 10.06
CA ASP A 131 11.19 -16.98 10.73
C ASP A 131 11.48 -15.81 9.78
N ASP A 132 11.80 -16.08 8.52
CA ASP A 132 11.99 -15.02 7.52
C ASP A 132 10.67 -14.31 7.20
N VAL A 133 9.57 -15.07 7.07
CA VAL A 133 8.23 -14.48 6.89
C VAL A 133 7.84 -13.62 8.10
N LYS A 134 8.18 -14.06 9.32
CA LYS A 134 7.96 -13.30 10.54
C LYS A 134 8.71 -11.97 10.52
N LYS A 135 9.99 -11.97 10.13
CA LYS A 135 10.78 -10.73 9.97
C LYS A 135 10.18 -9.79 8.94
N VAL A 136 9.71 -10.31 7.80
CA VAL A 136 9.00 -9.50 6.79
C VAL A 136 7.77 -8.85 7.43
N ASN A 137 6.93 -9.63 8.10
CA ASN A 137 5.69 -9.16 8.73
C ASN A 137 5.95 -8.08 9.79
N GLU A 138 6.94 -8.28 10.65
CA GLU A 138 7.34 -7.32 11.68
C GLU A 138 7.87 -6.02 11.07
N ALA A 139 8.70 -6.11 10.01
CA ALA A 139 9.27 -4.96 9.34
C ALA A 139 8.17 -4.08 8.70
N VAL A 140 7.28 -4.67 7.91
CA VAL A 140 6.17 -3.91 7.30
C VAL A 140 5.11 -3.48 8.34
N GLY A 141 4.93 -4.26 9.41
CA GLY A 141 4.04 -3.92 10.52
C GLY A 141 4.50 -2.71 11.31
N LYS A 142 5.82 -2.58 11.55
CA LYS A 142 6.41 -1.39 12.15
C LYS A 142 6.14 -0.15 11.29
N ILE A 143 6.36 -0.26 9.98
CA ILE A 143 6.11 0.84 9.04
C ILE A 143 4.62 1.23 9.05
N MET A 144 3.71 0.25 9.02
CA MET A 144 2.27 0.52 9.11
C MET A 144 1.86 1.21 10.42
N GLY A 145 2.46 0.82 11.55
CA GLY A 145 2.19 1.47 12.83
C GLY A 145 2.56 2.96 12.81
N GLN A 146 3.61 3.34 12.08
CA GLN A 146 4.02 4.74 11.91
C GLN A 146 3.07 5.51 10.98
N ILE A 147 2.62 4.87 9.89
CA ILE A 147 1.64 5.45 8.98
C ILE A 147 0.32 5.75 9.72
N GLN A 148 -0.20 4.77 10.46
CA GLN A 148 -1.45 4.91 11.22
C GLN A 148 -1.37 5.92 12.37
N ALA A 149 -0.20 6.06 13.00
CA ALA A 149 0.00 7.04 14.06
C ALA A 149 -0.03 8.50 13.56
N LYS A 150 0.17 8.74 12.25
CA LYS A 150 0.04 10.07 11.64
C LYS A 150 -1.42 10.49 11.51
N ASP A 151 -2.34 9.56 11.26
CA ASP A 151 -3.79 9.84 11.14
C ASP A 151 -4.45 10.19 12.48
N ALA A 152 -3.78 9.90 13.60
CA ALA A 152 -4.28 10.16 14.96
C ALA A 152 -3.92 11.55 15.52
N LYS A 153 -3.30 12.43 14.72
CA LYS A 153 -2.92 13.80 15.09
C LYS A 153 -3.53 14.81 14.12
#